data_AF-A0A1E7Z6I9-F1
#
_entry.id   AF-A0A1E7Z6I9-F1
#
_cell.length_a   1.000
_cell.length_b   1.000
_cell.length_c   1.000
_cell.angle_alpha   90.00
_cell.angle_beta   90.00
_cell.angle_gamma   90.00
#
_symmetry.space_group_name_H-M   'P 1'
#
loop_
_entity.id
_entity.type
_entity.pdbx_description
1 polymer ?
#
loop_
_entity_poly.entity_id
_entity_poly.type
_entity_poly.pdbx_seq_one_letter_code
_entity_poly.pdbx_strand_id
1 'polypeptide(L)'
;MLYHLLGLLSSAIFIFTWVGLLAQIRRISQQQLKVEEDNHSLSLNQFGSSFFAFYAMFIFGIGVEPFNHYLVWTRCGACLLTLVILVRIWRLRRTSSAAGVSLLAAAALVGGFISMGFRPFPALAQLGANTLMLLVTVILIQGTLHQWLLLRRRQHIGSLSFGLFYGILAKDISTLLFGLTMPFAQAWPLLVLNGASVITRGAVLLQMKHLQSKQSISATPLK
;
A
#
# COMPACT_ATOMS: atom_id res chain seq x y z
N MET A 1 -16.06 -12.55 -19.10
CA MET A 1 -16.49 -11.14 -18.97
C MET A 1 -16.31 -10.59 -17.55
N LEU A 2 -16.75 -11.30 -16.50
CA LEU A 2 -16.60 -10.86 -15.11
C LEU A 2 -15.15 -10.54 -14.70
N TYR A 3 -14.19 -11.37 -15.14
CA TYR A 3 -12.76 -11.13 -14.94
C TYR A 3 -12.29 -9.75 -15.45
N HIS A 4 -12.66 -9.39 -16.69
CA HIS A 4 -12.27 -8.11 -17.28
C HIS A 4 -12.97 -6.93 -16.60
N LEU A 5 -14.23 -7.08 -16.20
CA LEU A 5 -14.98 -6.04 -15.49
C LEU A 5 -14.37 -5.77 -14.10
N LEU A 6 -14.12 -6.82 -13.31
CA LEU A 6 -13.53 -6.67 -11.98
C LEU A 6 -12.06 -6.25 -12.05
N GLY A 7 -11.32 -6.70 -13.06
CA GLY A 7 -9.95 -6.23 -13.33
C GLY A 7 -9.90 -4.74 -13.69
N LEU A 8 -10.83 -4.28 -14.53
CA LEU A 8 -10.94 -2.87 -14.90
C LEU A 8 -11.41 -2.00 -13.73
N LEU A 9 -12.37 -2.47 -12.94
CA LEU A 9 -12.81 -1.82 -11.71
C LEU A 9 -11.66 -1.68 -10.71
N SER A 10 -10.93 -2.76 -10.44
CA SER A 10 -9.75 -2.75 -9.57
C SER A 10 -8.71 -1.78 -10.07
N SER A 11 -8.45 -1.77 -11.37
CA SER A 11 -7.51 -0.85 -12.01
C SER A 11 -7.95 0.61 -11.87
N ALA A 12 -9.22 0.91 -12.11
CA ALA A 12 -9.78 2.25 -11.98
C ALA A 12 -9.71 2.77 -10.54
N ILE A 13 -10.08 1.94 -9.56
CA ILE A 13 -9.98 2.27 -8.13
C ILE A 13 -8.50 2.50 -7.75
N PHE A 14 -7.59 1.70 -8.29
CA PHE A 14 -6.17 1.85 -8.05
C PHE A 14 -5.59 3.13 -8.66
N ILE A 15 -6.10 3.60 -9.80
CA ILE A 15 -5.70 4.89 -10.41
C ILE A 15 -6.02 6.07 -9.50
N PHE A 16 -7.08 6.03 -8.68
CA PHE A 16 -7.29 7.07 -7.66
C PHE A 16 -6.13 7.15 -6.65
N THR A 17 -5.44 6.02 -6.39
CA THR A 17 -4.22 6.02 -5.57
C THR A 17 -3.12 6.84 -6.22
N TRP A 18 -3.03 6.84 -7.55
CA TRP A 18 -2.03 7.64 -8.28
C TRP A 18 -2.29 9.13 -8.09
N VAL A 19 -3.56 9.56 -8.15
CA VAL A 19 -3.93 10.96 -7.89
C VAL A 19 -3.51 11.37 -6.48
N GLY A 20 -3.72 10.50 -5.49
CA GLY A 20 -3.24 10.70 -4.12
C GLY A 20 -1.71 10.85 -4.05
N LEU A 21 -0.96 9.95 -4.69
CA LEU A 21 0.51 10.01 -4.73
C LEU A 21 1.02 11.27 -5.44
N LEU A 22 0.40 11.67 -6.55
CA LEU A 22 0.73 12.90 -7.28
C LEU A 22 0.47 14.15 -6.42
N ALA A 23 -0.65 14.19 -5.71
CA ALA A 23 -0.94 15.27 -4.76
C ALA A 23 0.14 15.34 -3.66
N GLN A 24 0.60 14.19 -3.15
CA GLN A 24 1.71 14.15 -2.18
C GLN A 24 3.02 14.64 -2.77
N ILE A 25 3.36 14.26 -4.01
CA ILE A 25 4.56 14.79 -4.71
C ILE A 25 4.51 16.32 -4.80
N ARG A 26 3.35 16.89 -5.16
CA ARG A 26 3.16 18.35 -5.23
C ARG A 26 3.35 19.02 -3.87
N ARG A 27 2.75 18.46 -2.81
CA ARG A 27 2.89 18.97 -1.43
C ARG A 27 4.34 18.95 -0.94
N ILE A 28 5.08 17.88 -1.22
CA ILE A 28 6.52 17.78 -0.91
C ILE A 28 7.30 18.84 -1.68
N SER A 29 6.95 19.08 -2.95
CA SER A 29 7.63 20.07 -3.80
C SER A 29 7.44 21.50 -3.31
N GLN A 30 6.26 21.81 -2.77
CA GLN A 30 5.90 23.13 -2.27
C GLN A 30 6.45 23.42 -0.87
N GLN A 31 7.25 22.51 -0.28
CA GLN A 31 7.78 22.61 1.08
C GLN A 31 6.71 22.82 2.18
N GLN A 32 5.42 22.65 1.84
CA GLN A 32 4.29 22.82 2.76
C GLN A 32 4.20 21.67 3.78
N LEU A 33 4.92 20.58 3.54
CA LEU A 33 5.30 19.65 4.59
C LEU A 33 6.46 20.27 5.36
N LYS A 34 6.16 21.19 6.29
CA LYS A 34 7.02 21.34 7.48
C LYS A 34 7.06 19.95 8.09
N VAL A 35 8.16 19.24 7.87
CA VAL A 35 8.40 17.96 8.52
C VAL A 35 8.53 18.28 9.99
N GLU A 36 7.42 18.27 10.73
CA GLU A 36 7.44 18.34 12.18
C GLU A 36 8.48 17.34 12.68
N GLU A 37 9.41 17.84 13.50
CA GLU A 37 10.63 17.14 13.91
C GLU A 37 10.38 15.77 14.57
N ASP A 38 9.15 15.51 15.00
CA ASP A 38 8.73 14.27 15.64
C ASP A 38 8.25 13.16 14.70
N ASN A 39 7.98 13.43 13.41
CA ASN A 39 7.34 12.46 12.49
C ASN A 39 8.26 11.94 11.36
N HIS A 40 9.58 12.11 11.52
CA HIS A 40 10.59 11.85 10.49
C HIS A 40 10.65 10.38 10.05
N SER A 41 10.64 9.44 10.99
CA SER A 41 10.68 7.99 10.68
C SER A 41 9.35 7.48 10.12
N LEU A 42 8.23 8.08 10.56
CA LEU A 42 6.89 7.61 10.24
C LEU A 42 6.58 7.75 8.74
N SER A 43 6.93 8.88 8.11
CA SER A 43 6.64 9.11 6.69
C SER A 43 7.50 8.24 5.76
N LEU A 44 8.79 8.06 6.06
CA LEU A 44 9.68 7.21 5.28
C LEU A 44 9.22 5.75 5.34
N ASN A 45 8.90 5.26 6.54
CA ASN A 45 8.41 3.90 6.73
C ASN A 45 7.03 3.68 6.09
N GLN A 46 6.16 4.70 6.10
CA GLN A 46 4.85 4.63 5.44
C GLN A 46 4.98 4.55 3.92
N PHE A 47 5.78 5.42 3.29
CA PHE A 47 5.99 5.37 1.84
C PHE A 47 6.82 4.16 1.40
N GLY A 48 7.82 3.76 2.19
CA GLY A 48 8.62 2.56 1.95
C GLY A 48 7.77 1.27 2.02
N SER A 49 6.97 1.11 3.07
CA SER A 49 6.07 -0.06 3.17
C SER A 49 5.01 -0.07 2.06
N SER A 50 4.47 1.11 1.68
CA SER A 50 3.56 1.23 0.54
C SER A 50 4.22 0.85 -0.78
N PHE A 51 5.48 1.25 -0.99
CA PHE A 51 6.25 0.85 -2.17
C PHE A 51 6.38 -0.67 -2.26
N PHE A 52 6.81 -1.34 -1.19
CA PHE A 52 6.96 -2.80 -1.20
C PHE A 52 5.63 -3.54 -1.35
N ALA A 53 4.53 -2.96 -0.84
CA ALA A 53 3.19 -3.48 -1.09
C ALA A 53 2.78 -3.40 -2.56
N PHE A 54 3.03 -2.27 -3.24
CA PHE A 54 2.78 -2.15 -4.67
C PHE A 54 3.71 -3.04 -5.49
N TYR A 55 4.97 -3.15 -5.08
CA TYR A 55 5.97 -3.99 -5.73
C TYR A 55 5.62 -5.47 -5.66
N ALA A 56 5.19 -5.98 -4.49
CA ALA A 56 4.75 -7.36 -4.35
C ALA A 56 3.58 -7.69 -5.29
N MET A 57 2.60 -6.78 -5.40
CA MET A 57 1.47 -6.91 -6.33
C MET A 57 1.91 -6.85 -7.80
N PHE A 58 2.91 -6.04 -8.10
CA PHE A 58 3.50 -5.93 -9.44
C PHE A 58 4.20 -7.23 -9.85
N ILE A 59 5.08 -7.76 -9.00
CA ILE A 59 5.75 -9.05 -9.22
C ILE A 59 4.75 -10.20 -9.30
N PHE A 60 3.72 -10.19 -8.46
CA PHE A 60 2.64 -11.16 -8.53
C PHE A 60 1.91 -11.13 -9.88
N GLY A 61 1.56 -9.94 -10.37
CA GLY A 61 0.93 -9.82 -11.69
C GLY A 61 1.78 -10.32 -12.85
N ILE A 62 3.12 -10.25 -12.71
CA ILE A 62 4.08 -10.80 -13.68
C ILE A 62 4.14 -12.33 -13.58
N GLY A 63 4.15 -12.87 -12.36
CA GLY A 63 4.34 -14.30 -12.09
C GLY A 63 3.08 -15.16 -12.26
N VAL A 64 1.89 -14.57 -12.33
CA VAL A 64 0.64 -15.29 -12.60
C VAL A 64 0.49 -15.59 -14.09
N GLU A 65 0.03 -16.80 -14.43
CA GLU A 65 -0.31 -17.21 -15.79
C GLU A 65 -1.82 -17.35 -15.97
N PRO A 66 -2.44 -16.60 -16.91
CA PRO A 66 -1.83 -15.66 -17.87
C PRO A 66 -1.42 -14.32 -17.22
N PHE A 67 -0.49 -13.63 -17.87
CA PHE A 67 0.02 -12.32 -17.42
C PHE A 67 -1.13 -11.35 -17.11
N ASN A 68 -1.11 -10.81 -15.89
CA ASN A 68 -2.21 -10.00 -15.40
C ASN A 68 -1.94 -8.50 -15.60
N HIS A 69 -2.25 -8.00 -16.79
CA HIS A 69 -2.02 -6.59 -17.16
C HIS A 69 -2.77 -5.60 -16.26
N TYR A 70 -3.93 -5.99 -15.70
CA TYR A 70 -4.67 -5.14 -14.78
C TYR A 70 -3.89 -4.87 -13.50
N LEU A 71 -3.17 -5.88 -12.96
CA LEU A 71 -2.30 -5.71 -11.80
C LEU A 71 -0.97 -5.07 -12.18
N VAL A 72 -0.31 -5.54 -13.22
CA VAL A 72 1.08 -5.15 -13.49
C VAL A 72 1.21 -3.64 -13.74
N TRP A 73 0.43 -3.08 -14.67
CA TRP A 73 0.64 -1.69 -15.10
C TRP A 73 0.24 -0.66 -14.05
N THR A 74 -0.89 -0.87 -13.42
CA THR A 74 -1.40 0.05 -12.39
C THR A 74 -0.52 0.03 -11.15
N ARG A 75 0.05 -1.13 -10.78
CA ARG A 75 0.94 -1.26 -9.62
C ARG A 75 2.34 -0.75 -9.95
N CYS A 76 2.83 -0.97 -11.18
CA CYS A 76 4.09 -0.41 -11.67
C CYS A 76 4.09 1.12 -11.61
N GLY A 77 3.04 1.79 -12.11
CA GLY A 77 2.98 3.25 -12.04
C GLY A 77 2.91 3.79 -10.60
N ALA A 78 2.25 3.08 -9.68
CA ALA A 78 2.30 3.46 -8.26
C ALA A 78 3.69 3.24 -7.64
N CYS A 79 4.43 2.19 -8.04
CA CYS A 79 5.82 2.00 -7.63
C CYS A 79 6.69 3.18 -8.11
N LEU A 80 6.55 3.60 -9.37
CA LEU A 80 7.25 4.75 -9.93
C LEU A 80 6.95 6.05 -9.17
N LEU A 81 5.66 6.35 -8.94
CA LEU A 81 5.25 7.54 -8.19
C LEU A 81 5.78 7.52 -6.75
N THR A 82 5.72 6.36 -6.09
CA THR A 82 6.22 6.22 -4.72
C THR A 82 7.75 6.31 -4.66
N LEU A 83 8.46 5.78 -5.66
CA LEU A 83 9.90 5.95 -5.79
C LEU A 83 10.28 7.43 -5.95
N VAL A 84 9.53 8.19 -6.75
CA VAL A 84 9.73 9.65 -6.87
C VAL A 84 9.55 10.34 -5.52
N ILE A 85 8.55 9.93 -4.72
CA ILE A 85 8.35 10.45 -3.36
C ILE A 85 9.58 10.13 -2.48
N LEU A 86 10.02 8.87 -2.47
CA LEU A 86 11.18 8.43 -1.66
C LEU A 86 12.46 9.19 -2.03
N VAL A 87 12.75 9.33 -3.33
CA VAL A 87 13.91 10.10 -3.81
C VAL A 87 13.80 11.57 -3.44
N ARG A 88 12.60 12.18 -3.49
CA ARG A 88 12.40 13.57 -3.05
C ARG A 88 12.61 13.72 -1.55
N ILE A 89 12.10 12.79 -0.74
CA ILE A 89 12.34 12.74 0.71
C ILE A 89 13.85 12.66 0.99
N TRP A 90 14.56 11.77 0.28
CA TRP A 90 16.01 11.67 0.40
C TRP A 90 16.74 12.95 0.01
N ARG A 91 16.36 13.60 -1.10
CA ARG A 91 16.98 14.88 -1.52
C ARG A 91 16.76 16.01 -0.51
N LEU A 92 15.58 16.05 0.13
CA LEU A 92 15.23 17.05 1.14
C LEU A 92 15.95 16.81 2.47
N ARG A 93 15.99 15.56 2.95
CA ARG A 93 16.51 15.24 4.28
C ARG A 93 17.99 14.87 4.29
N ARG A 94 18.54 14.41 3.16
CA ARG A 94 19.90 13.86 2.99
C ARG A 94 20.32 12.86 4.06
N THR A 95 19.38 12.08 4.62
CA THR A 95 19.68 11.04 5.61
C THR A 95 20.05 9.71 4.95
N SER A 96 20.95 8.95 5.59
CA SER A 96 21.40 7.65 5.10
C SER A 96 20.26 6.63 5.00
N SER A 97 19.30 6.64 5.94
CA SER A 97 18.14 5.74 5.90
C SER A 97 17.22 6.02 4.71
N ALA A 98 16.96 7.30 4.39
CA ALA A 98 16.17 7.65 3.22
C ALA A 98 16.89 7.29 1.90
N ALA A 99 18.22 7.43 1.88
CA ALA A 99 19.05 6.99 0.76
C ALA A 99 18.94 5.47 0.55
N GLY A 100 19.12 4.69 1.62
CA GLY A 100 19.06 3.23 1.59
C GLY A 100 17.71 2.70 1.11
N VAL A 101 16.60 3.21 1.67
CA VAL A 101 15.24 2.82 1.23
C VAL A 101 14.98 3.20 -0.22
N SER A 102 15.40 4.39 -0.66
CA SER A 102 15.24 4.84 -2.05
C SER A 102 16.06 3.99 -3.02
N LEU A 103 17.30 3.65 -2.66
CA LEU A 103 18.18 2.81 -3.47
C LEU A 103 17.63 1.39 -3.58
N LEU A 104 17.20 0.81 -2.46
CA LEU A 104 16.59 -0.52 -2.44
C LEU A 104 15.30 -0.55 -3.27
N ALA A 105 14.47 0.49 -3.18
CA ALA A 105 13.27 0.62 -3.99
C ALA A 105 13.59 0.73 -5.50
N ALA A 106 14.60 1.53 -5.86
CA ALA A 106 15.06 1.63 -7.25
C ALA A 106 15.59 0.28 -7.77
N ALA A 107 16.44 -0.39 -7.00
CA ALA A 107 16.98 -1.70 -7.34
C ALA A 107 15.87 -2.76 -7.48
N ALA A 108 14.91 -2.78 -6.55
CA ALA A 108 13.76 -3.68 -6.62
C ALA A 108 12.94 -3.43 -7.89
N LEU A 109 12.67 -2.18 -8.24
CA LEU A 109 11.92 -1.84 -9.45
C LEU A 109 12.62 -2.31 -10.72
N VAL A 110 13.94 -2.09 -10.83
CA VAL A 110 14.76 -2.61 -11.92
C VAL A 110 14.71 -4.15 -11.95
N GLY A 111 14.86 -4.80 -10.79
CA GLY A 111 14.73 -6.25 -10.66
C GLY A 111 13.37 -6.78 -11.12
N GLY A 112 12.30 -6.01 -10.91
CA GLY A 112 10.97 -6.38 -11.38
C GLY A 112 10.74 -6.19 -12.89
N PHE A 113 11.47 -5.30 -13.56
CA PHE A 113 11.50 -5.29 -15.03
C PHE A 113 12.35 -6.42 -15.58
N ILE A 114 13.49 -6.73 -14.95
CA ILE A 114 14.33 -7.87 -15.31
C ILE A 114 13.55 -9.18 -15.15
N SER A 115 12.73 -9.33 -14.11
CA SER A 115 11.94 -10.54 -13.88
C SER A 115 10.90 -10.82 -14.98
N MET A 116 10.45 -9.80 -15.72
CA MET A 116 9.61 -10.02 -16.91
C MET A 116 10.33 -10.86 -17.99
N GLY A 117 11.65 -10.76 -18.08
CA GLY A 117 12.47 -11.57 -18.99
C GLY A 117 12.62 -13.03 -18.54
N PHE A 118 12.40 -13.34 -17.26
CA PHE A 118 12.47 -14.69 -16.69
C PHE A 118 11.13 -15.43 -16.67
N ARG A 119 10.09 -14.84 -17.29
CA ARG A 119 8.79 -15.49 -17.49
C ARG A 119 8.83 -16.91 -18.10
N PRO A 120 9.79 -17.32 -18.97
CA PRO A 120 9.86 -18.72 -19.41
C PRO A 120 10.08 -19.75 -18.29
N PHE A 121 10.40 -19.35 -17.06
CA PHE A 121 10.51 -20.22 -15.88
C PHE A 121 9.37 -19.95 -14.86
N PRO A 122 8.13 -20.41 -15.14
CA PRO A 122 6.94 -20.04 -14.36
C PRO A 122 7.02 -20.46 -12.89
N ALA A 123 7.61 -21.62 -12.59
CA ALA A 123 7.73 -22.12 -11.22
C ALA A 123 8.59 -21.20 -10.33
N LEU A 124 9.71 -20.69 -10.85
CA LEU A 124 10.60 -19.79 -10.11
C LEU A 124 9.96 -18.41 -9.91
N ALA A 125 9.30 -17.89 -10.95
CA ALA A 125 8.59 -16.62 -10.90
C ALA A 125 7.42 -16.68 -9.88
N GLN A 126 6.65 -17.77 -9.89
CA GLN A 126 5.54 -17.96 -8.97
C GLN A 126 6.01 -18.15 -7.52
N LEU A 127 7.09 -18.91 -7.30
CA LEU A 127 7.69 -19.07 -5.97
C LEU A 127 8.17 -17.73 -5.40
N GLY A 128 8.88 -16.94 -6.22
CA GLY A 128 9.36 -15.61 -5.84
C GLY A 128 8.22 -14.65 -5.52
N ALA A 129 7.18 -14.62 -6.38
CA ALA A 129 5.99 -13.80 -6.17
C ALA A 129 5.23 -14.18 -4.89
N ASN A 130 4.98 -15.47 -4.67
CA ASN A 130 4.26 -15.96 -3.49
C ASN A 130 5.01 -15.62 -2.21
N THR A 131 6.32 -15.88 -2.19
CA THR A 131 7.18 -15.59 -1.03
C THR A 131 7.17 -14.08 -0.72
N LEU A 132 7.33 -13.25 -1.74
CA LEU A 132 7.31 -11.79 -1.58
C LEU A 132 5.95 -11.29 -1.07
N MET A 133 4.84 -11.82 -1.59
CA MET A 133 3.51 -11.42 -1.12
C MET A 133 3.27 -11.81 0.34
N LEU A 134 3.70 -13.00 0.77
CA LEU A 134 3.59 -13.40 2.17
C LEU A 134 4.44 -12.54 3.09
N LEU A 135 5.70 -12.28 2.70
CA LEU A 135 6.60 -11.42 3.47
C LEU A 135 6.01 -10.02 3.63
N VAL A 136 5.50 -9.43 2.56
CA VAL A 136 4.84 -8.13 2.59
C VAL A 136 3.55 -8.16 3.39
N THR A 137 2.80 -9.27 3.37
CA THR A 137 1.61 -9.43 4.22
C THR A 137 1.97 -9.31 5.69
N VAL A 138 3.04 -10.00 6.12
CA VAL A 138 3.53 -9.92 7.50
C VAL A 138 3.92 -8.49 7.87
N ILE A 139 4.66 -7.81 7.00
CA ILE A 139 5.05 -6.39 7.20
C ILE A 139 3.82 -5.49 7.31
N LEU A 140 2.79 -5.71 6.48
CA LEU A 140 1.55 -4.94 6.54
C LEU A 140 0.80 -5.17 7.84
N ILE A 141 0.65 -6.42 8.27
CA ILE A 141 0.01 -6.77 9.55
C ILE A 141 0.77 -6.14 10.71
N GLN A 142 2.10 -6.24 10.72
CA GLN A 142 2.95 -5.60 11.72
C GLN A 142 2.73 -4.08 11.76
N GLY A 143 2.72 -3.43 10.59
CA GLY A 143 2.53 -1.99 10.46
C GLY A 143 1.16 -1.53 10.93
N THR A 144 0.09 -2.23 10.56
CA THR A 144 -1.29 -1.90 10.98
C THR A 144 -1.51 -2.18 12.47
N LEU A 145 -0.92 -3.25 13.01
CA LEU A 145 -0.99 -3.56 14.43
C LEU A 145 -0.25 -2.50 15.27
N HIS A 146 0.91 -2.04 14.81
CA HIS A 146 1.63 -0.95 15.47
C HIS A 146 0.79 0.34 15.50
N GLN A 147 0.13 0.69 14.38
CA GLN A 147 -0.79 1.83 14.31
C GLN A 147 -2.00 1.66 15.24
N TRP A 148 -2.56 0.47 15.31
CA TRP A 148 -3.67 0.13 16.21
C TRP A 148 -3.29 0.32 17.69
N LEU A 149 -2.12 -0.19 18.08
CA LEU A 149 -1.60 -0.04 19.45
C LEU A 149 -1.32 1.43 19.79
N LEU A 150 -0.75 2.18 18.85
CA LEU A 150 -0.47 3.61 19.04
C LEU A 150 -1.77 4.39 19.22
N LEU A 151 -2.80 4.11 18.40
CA LEU A 151 -4.12 4.73 18.51
C LEU A 151 -4.78 4.43 19.85
N ARG A 152 -4.68 3.18 20.34
CA ARG A 152 -5.21 2.78 21.64
C ARG A 152 -4.52 3.50 22.80
N ARG A 153 -3.20 3.69 22.72
CA ARG A 153 -2.41 4.36 23.78
C ARG A 153 -2.56 5.88 23.78
N ARG A 154 -2.67 6.52 22.61
CA ARG A 154 -2.68 7.98 22.50
C ARG A 154 -4.08 8.59 22.59
N GLN A 155 -5.18 7.82 22.42
CA GLN A 155 -6.60 8.23 22.49
C GLN A 155 -7.00 9.46 21.63
N HIS A 156 -6.07 10.07 20.91
CA HIS A 156 -6.29 11.12 19.93
C HIS A 156 -6.28 10.53 18.54
N ILE A 157 -7.27 10.93 17.73
CA ILE A 157 -7.31 10.72 16.29
C ILE A 157 -6.32 11.72 15.64
N GLY A 158 -5.05 11.67 16.06
CA GLY A 158 -4.01 12.57 15.54
C GLY A 158 -3.54 12.10 14.17
N SER A 159 -3.63 12.98 13.16
CA SER A 159 -3.14 12.84 11.76
C SER A 159 -3.69 11.68 10.90
N LEU A 160 -4.40 10.70 11.49
CA LEU A 160 -4.97 9.57 10.76
C LEU A 160 -6.24 9.98 10.02
N SER A 161 -6.16 10.11 8.69
CA SER A 161 -7.31 10.45 7.87
C SER A 161 -8.19 9.21 7.62
N PHE A 162 -9.46 9.29 8.02
CA PHE A 162 -10.47 8.28 7.70
C PHE A 162 -10.52 8.00 6.19
N GLY A 163 -10.39 9.04 5.36
CA GLY A 163 -10.37 8.93 3.91
C GLY A 163 -9.25 8.03 3.37
N LEU A 164 -8.08 8.00 4.00
CA LEU A 164 -6.98 7.12 3.60
C LEU A 164 -7.33 5.65 3.85
N PHE A 165 -7.92 5.33 5.01
CA PHE A 165 -8.36 3.97 5.33
C PHE A 165 -9.48 3.51 4.41
N TYR A 166 -10.47 4.36 4.12
CA TYR A 166 -11.53 4.04 3.16
C TYR A 166 -10.98 3.82 1.75
N GLY A 167 -10.05 4.66 1.29
CA GLY A 167 -9.42 4.49 -0.03
C GLY A 167 -8.64 3.18 -0.14
N ILE A 168 -7.89 2.82 0.91
CA ILE A 168 -7.13 1.56 0.95
C ILE A 168 -8.09 0.37 1.00
N LEU A 169 -9.14 0.41 1.84
CA LEU A 169 -10.12 -0.67 1.92
C LEU A 169 -10.89 -0.85 0.61
N ALA A 170 -11.32 0.23 -0.05
CA ALA A 170 -11.98 0.15 -1.35
C ALA A 170 -11.08 -0.52 -2.40
N LYS A 171 -9.79 -0.16 -2.41
CA LYS A 171 -8.78 -0.76 -3.29
C LYS A 171 -8.57 -2.25 -3.00
N ASP A 172 -8.44 -2.62 -1.73
CA ASP A 172 -8.14 -3.99 -1.32
C ASP A 172 -9.36 -4.90 -1.49
N ILE A 173 -10.58 -4.43 -1.19
CA ILE A 173 -11.84 -5.14 -1.48
C ILE A 173 -12.00 -5.35 -2.98
N SER A 174 -11.75 -4.31 -3.80
CA SER A 174 -11.84 -4.46 -5.25
C SER A 174 -10.81 -5.45 -5.80
N THR A 175 -9.60 -5.46 -5.24
CA THR A 175 -8.54 -6.42 -5.61
C THR A 175 -8.87 -7.84 -5.12
N LEU A 176 -9.53 -8.01 -3.97
CA LEU A 176 -10.07 -9.29 -3.52
C LEU A 176 -11.14 -9.82 -4.47
N LEU A 177 -12.13 -9.00 -4.82
CA LEU A 177 -13.18 -9.38 -5.77
C LEU A 177 -12.58 -9.82 -7.11
N PHE A 178 -11.56 -9.11 -7.58
CA PHE A 178 -10.82 -9.52 -8.77
C PHE A 178 -10.06 -10.83 -8.56
N GLY A 179 -9.37 -11.02 -7.43
CA GLY A 179 -8.68 -12.26 -7.10
C GLY A 179 -9.60 -13.47 -7.03
N LEU A 180 -10.86 -13.31 -6.59
CA LEU A 180 -11.86 -14.37 -6.59
C LEU A 180 -12.29 -14.81 -8.00
N THR A 181 -12.01 -14.02 -9.03
CA THR A 181 -12.24 -14.44 -10.43
C THR A 181 -11.10 -15.25 -11.04
N MET A 182 -9.99 -15.40 -10.33
CA MET A 182 -8.83 -16.20 -10.75
C MET A 182 -8.85 -17.60 -10.11
N PRO A 183 -8.19 -18.60 -10.73
CA PRO A 183 -8.02 -19.90 -10.12
C PRO A 183 -7.36 -19.80 -8.73
N PHE A 184 -7.95 -20.45 -7.73
CA PHE A 184 -7.49 -20.35 -6.34
C PHE A 184 -6.01 -20.74 -6.16
N ALA A 185 -5.55 -21.75 -6.91
CA ALA A 185 -4.14 -22.19 -6.91
C ALA A 185 -3.14 -21.07 -7.22
N GLN A 186 -3.56 -20.04 -7.96
CA GLN A 186 -2.74 -18.88 -8.29
C GLN A 186 -3.09 -17.67 -7.43
N ALA A 187 -4.37 -17.49 -7.09
CA ALA A 187 -4.88 -16.29 -6.43
C ALA A 187 -4.70 -16.30 -4.90
N TRP A 188 -4.48 -17.45 -4.26
CA TRP A 188 -4.46 -17.55 -2.80
C TRP A 188 -3.54 -16.55 -2.10
N PRO A 189 -2.32 -16.22 -2.57
CA PRO A 189 -1.47 -15.30 -1.81
C PRO A 189 -1.96 -13.86 -2.02
N LEU A 190 -2.63 -13.55 -3.13
CA LEU A 190 -3.27 -12.26 -3.37
C LEU A 190 -4.46 -12.08 -2.42
N LEU A 191 -5.23 -13.16 -2.24
CA LEU A 191 -6.36 -13.19 -1.31
C LEU A 191 -5.89 -13.02 0.13
N VAL A 192 -4.80 -13.68 0.52
CA VAL A 192 -4.19 -13.53 1.85
C VAL A 192 -3.74 -12.09 2.10
N LEU A 193 -2.99 -11.50 1.17
CA LEU A 193 -2.47 -10.14 1.29
C LEU A 193 -3.58 -9.09 1.42
N ASN A 194 -4.54 -9.09 0.49
CA ASN A 194 -5.63 -8.11 0.53
C ASN A 194 -6.64 -8.43 1.64
N GLY A 195 -6.90 -9.70 1.93
CA GLY A 195 -7.80 -10.15 3.00
C GLY A 195 -7.28 -9.73 4.38
N ALA A 196 -6.01 -9.97 4.65
CA ALA A 196 -5.36 -9.50 5.87
C ALA A 196 -5.40 -7.97 5.99
N SER A 197 -5.18 -7.26 4.89
CA SER A 197 -5.29 -5.79 4.87
C SER A 197 -6.72 -5.33 5.19
N VAL A 198 -7.75 -5.93 4.58
CA VAL A 198 -9.16 -5.61 4.85
C VAL A 198 -9.55 -5.85 6.31
N ILE A 199 -9.14 -6.99 6.88
CA ILE A 199 -9.43 -7.32 8.27
C ILE A 199 -8.72 -6.34 9.22
N THR A 200 -7.39 -6.19 9.07
CA THR A 200 -6.60 -5.38 10.01
C THR A 200 -6.91 -3.89 9.91
N ARG A 201 -7.00 -3.34 8.69
CA ARG A 201 -7.34 -1.92 8.49
C ARG A 201 -8.81 -1.64 8.78
N GLY A 202 -9.70 -2.59 8.53
CA GLY A 202 -11.11 -2.51 8.93
C GLY A 202 -11.25 -2.42 10.45
N ALA A 203 -10.51 -3.24 11.20
CA ALA A 203 -10.49 -3.19 12.66
C ALA A 203 -10.00 -1.83 13.20
N VAL A 204 -8.93 -1.27 12.60
CA VAL A 204 -8.44 0.08 12.93
C VAL A 204 -9.50 1.14 12.64
N LEU A 205 -10.16 1.07 11.48
CA LEU A 205 -11.21 2.02 11.10
C LEU A 205 -12.41 1.99 12.07
N LEU A 206 -12.84 0.80 12.49
CA LEU A 206 -13.91 0.64 13.48
C LEU A 206 -13.52 1.25 14.83
N GLN A 207 -12.27 1.05 15.27
CA GLN A 207 -11.75 1.66 16.49
C GLN A 207 -11.72 3.19 16.38
N MET A 208 -11.28 3.74 15.25
CA MET A 208 -11.30 5.19 15.00
C MET A 208 -12.73 5.75 15.09
N LYS A 209 -13.72 5.07 14.50
CA LYS A 209 -15.14 5.47 14.61
C LYS A 209 -15.64 5.47 16.06
N HIS A 210 -15.29 4.44 16.83
CA HIS A 210 -15.68 4.34 18.24
C HIS A 210 -15.05 5.44 19.11
N LEU A 211 -13.80 5.82 18.82
CA LEU A 211 -13.13 6.94 19.50
C LEU A 211 -13.76 8.29 19.11
N GLN A 212 -14.12 8.48 17.84
CA GLN A 212 -14.80 9.69 17.37
C GLN A 212 -16.17 9.87 18.06
N SER A 213 -16.96 8.80 18.19
CA SER A 213 -18.24 8.86 18.89
C SER A 213 -18.09 9.20 20.38
N LYS A 214 -17.04 8.69 21.03
CA LYS A 214 -16.75 9.03 22.43
C LYS A 214 -16.34 10.50 22.61
N GLN A 215 -15.52 11.02 21.70
CA GLN A 215 -15.10 12.43 21.71
C GLN A 215 -16.26 13.38 21.40
N SER A 216 -17.18 13.03 20.48
CA SER A 216 -18.36 13.85 20.19
C SER A 216 -19.35 13.90 21.35
N ILE A 217 -19.49 12.82 22.13
CA ILE A 217 -20.38 12.77 23.31
C ILE A 217 -19.86 13.63 24.46
N SER A 218 -18.53 13.72 24.64
CA SER A 218 -17.92 14.57 25.67
C SER A 218 -17.92 16.07 25.30
N ALA A 219 -18.21 16.44 24.06
CA ALA A 219 -18.26 17.83 23.59
C ALA A 219 -19.65 18.46 23.62
N THR A 220 -20.69 17.72 24.04
CA THR A 220 -22.02 18.27 24.31
C THR A 220 -22.03 18.89 25.71
N PRO A 221 -22.00 20.22 25.88
CA PRO A 221 -22.25 20.81 27.18
C PRO A 221 -23.70 20.51 27.57
N LEU A 222 -23.88 20.00 28.78
CA LEU A 222 -25.18 19.94 29.44
C LEU A 222 -25.82 21.33 29.36
N LYS A 223 -26.92 21.44 28.61
CA LYS A 223 -27.84 22.57 28.71
C LYS A 223 -28.70 22.40 29.97
#